data_AF-A0AAN7H1Z6-F1
#
_entry.id   AF-A0AAN7H1Z6-F1
#
_cell.length_a   1.000
_cell.length_b   1.000
_cell.length_c   1.000
_cell.angle_alpha   90.00
_cell.angle_beta   90.00
_cell.angle_gamma   90.00
#
_symmetry.space_group_name_H-M   'P 1'
#
loop_
_entity.id
_entity.type
_entity.pdbx_description
1 polymer ?
#
loop_
_entity_poly.entity_id
_entity_poly.type
_entity_poly.pdbx_seq_one_letter_code
_entity_poly.pdbx_strand_id
1 'polypeptide(L)'
;MARGNTYAPAMEMTKLFDTNYHYIVPELGPDVNFSYASHKAVNEYKEAKALGIDTVPVLVGPVSYLLLSKPTKGVEKTFSLLSLLGKVLPVYKEVVSELKAAGASWIQVDEHGLVMDLDSEKLLAFSEAYSELESTLSGLNVIIGTYFTDVPAETYQVLTTLKGVSGFRFDLVHGPKNLDLIMGGFPSGNTYKLVISTSCSLLHNAVDLVSELKLDMEIKSCLGFFQQKVVEVNALAKALSGQKDEEFFAVSAAAQASRKSSPRVTDEAAQKAAAPLKGSDPTTTIGSFSETPELKRIRHEYKDKKYSDDMNSSSDEGSNQPFLSNPIKVYSYRLINDVTLKYTTVMVGEPLRGLMTEYNLL
;
A
#
# COMPACT_ATOMS: atom_id res chain seq x y z
N MET A 1 14.49 13.31 9.88
CA MET A 1 13.25 12.52 9.94
C MET A 1 13.33 11.29 9.04
N ALA A 2 13.12 11.37 7.72
CA ALA A 2 12.98 10.18 6.87
C ALA A 2 14.19 9.20 6.84
N ARG A 3 15.42 9.71 6.77
CA ARG A 3 16.64 8.88 6.58
C ARG A 3 17.77 9.13 7.58
N GLY A 4 17.50 9.95 8.60
CA GLY A 4 18.52 10.40 9.53
C GLY A 4 19.64 11.22 8.88
N ASN A 5 20.67 11.49 9.66
CA ASN A 5 21.97 12.02 9.22
C ASN A 5 23.06 11.54 10.21
N THR A 6 24.29 12.03 10.07
CA THR A 6 25.43 11.64 10.92
C THR A 6 25.19 11.86 12.42
N TYR A 7 24.32 12.81 12.79
CA TYR A 7 24.14 13.26 14.17
C TYR A 7 22.79 12.83 14.77
N ALA A 8 21.82 12.42 13.95
CA ALA A 8 20.49 12.06 14.41
C ALA A 8 19.94 10.87 13.61
N PRO A 9 19.36 9.85 14.27
CA PRO A 9 18.79 8.71 13.59
C PRO A 9 17.57 9.10 12.75
N ALA A 10 17.19 8.21 11.83
CA ALA A 10 15.89 8.28 11.18
C ALA A 10 14.77 8.03 12.20
N MET A 11 13.59 8.55 11.90
CA MET A 11 12.37 8.12 12.57
C MET A 11 12.05 6.68 12.16
N GLU A 12 11.28 5.99 13.00
CA GLU A 12 10.84 4.62 12.72
C GLU A 12 10.03 4.55 11.42
N MET A 13 10.23 3.48 10.66
CA MET A 13 9.30 3.07 9.62
C MET A 13 8.59 1.79 10.05
N THR A 14 7.29 1.69 9.75
CA THR A 14 6.52 0.46 9.95
C THR A 14 5.60 0.23 8.75
N LYS A 15 5.06 -0.99 8.64
CA LYS A 15 4.14 -1.35 7.56
C LYS A 15 2.88 -0.48 7.62
N LEU A 16 2.44 -0.01 6.46
CA LEU A 16 1.13 0.61 6.30
C LEU A 16 0.09 -0.49 6.16
N PHE A 17 -0.58 -0.83 7.26
CA PHE A 17 -1.56 -1.92 7.34
C PHE A 17 -0.98 -3.26 6.83
N ASP A 18 -1.76 -4.03 6.10
CA ASP A 18 -1.40 -5.32 5.49
C ASP A 18 -0.69 -5.17 4.14
N THR A 19 -0.37 -3.93 3.73
CA THR A 19 0.35 -3.67 2.48
C THR A 19 1.85 -3.97 2.60
N ASN A 20 2.55 -3.89 1.46
CA ASN A 20 4.02 -3.91 1.42
C ASN A 20 4.64 -2.51 1.51
N TYR A 21 3.83 -1.46 1.64
CA TYR A 21 4.30 -0.10 1.81
C TYR A 21 4.67 0.16 3.27
N HIS A 22 5.63 1.05 3.51
CA HIS A 22 6.04 1.46 4.84
C HIS A 22 5.89 2.97 4.98
N TYR A 23 5.40 3.43 6.13
CA TYR A 23 5.30 4.85 6.45
C TYR A 23 6.23 5.20 7.61
N ILE A 24 6.58 6.49 7.71
CA ILE A 24 7.37 7.02 8.82
C ILE A 24 6.40 7.33 9.97
N VAL A 25 6.58 6.65 11.10
CA VAL A 25 5.69 6.77 12.26
C VAL A 25 5.88 8.14 12.92
N PRO A 26 4.86 9.01 13.00
CA PRO A 26 5.00 10.28 13.69
C PRO A 26 5.29 10.07 15.19
N GLU A 27 6.24 10.83 15.71
CA GLU A 27 6.69 10.77 17.09
C GLU A 27 6.16 11.99 17.85
N LEU A 28 5.17 11.79 18.72
CA LEU A 28 4.43 12.89 19.36
C LEU A 28 4.53 12.84 20.89
N GLY A 29 4.45 13.99 21.53
CA GLY A 29 4.41 14.12 22.99
C GLY A 29 3.54 15.31 23.41
N PRO A 30 3.27 15.48 24.71
CA PRO A 30 2.42 16.56 25.20
C PRO A 30 2.95 17.96 24.85
N ASP A 31 4.26 18.11 24.74
CA ASP A 31 4.94 19.39 24.49
C ASP A 31 5.07 19.73 22.99
N VAL A 32 4.60 18.86 22.09
CA VAL A 32 4.65 19.15 20.65
C VAL A 32 3.83 20.41 20.35
N ASN A 33 4.43 21.33 19.61
CA ASN A 33 3.77 22.53 19.11
C ASN A 33 3.48 22.38 17.62
N PHE A 34 2.26 21.96 17.29
CA PHE A 34 1.84 21.85 15.90
C PHE A 34 1.76 23.24 15.26
N SER A 35 2.23 23.34 14.02
CA SER A 35 2.15 24.57 13.22
C SER A 35 2.06 24.19 11.74
N TYR A 36 1.49 25.08 10.93
CA TYR A 36 1.37 24.88 9.50
C TYR A 36 2.72 25.09 8.78
N ALA A 37 3.60 24.10 8.89
CA ALA A 37 4.99 24.19 8.43
C ALA A 37 5.23 23.67 6.98
N SER A 38 4.22 23.11 6.32
CA SER A 38 4.35 22.52 4.98
C SER A 38 3.12 22.78 4.13
N HIS A 39 3.29 23.56 3.06
CA HIS A 39 2.22 23.98 2.16
C HIS A 39 2.09 23.06 0.92
N LYS A 40 2.58 21.81 1.00
CA LYS A 40 2.63 20.86 -0.13
C LYS A 40 1.27 20.71 -0.82
N ALA A 41 0.21 20.44 -0.04
CA ALA A 41 -1.12 20.16 -0.58
C ALA A 41 -1.66 21.32 -1.43
N VAL A 42 -1.59 22.55 -0.92
CA VAL A 42 -2.07 23.73 -1.65
C VAL A 42 -1.16 24.12 -2.81
N ASN A 43 0.15 23.91 -2.68
CA ASN A 43 1.10 24.16 -3.76
C ASN A 43 0.85 23.21 -4.94
N GLU A 44 0.67 21.91 -4.68
CA GLU A 44 0.36 20.92 -5.71
C GLU A 44 -1.02 21.14 -6.34
N TYR A 45 -2.01 21.56 -5.54
CA TYR A 45 -3.31 21.96 -6.08
C TYR A 45 -3.19 23.16 -7.03
N LYS A 46 -2.49 24.22 -6.61
CA LYS A 46 -2.25 25.42 -7.44
C LYS A 46 -1.45 25.07 -8.71
N GLU A 47 -0.46 24.20 -8.60
CA GLU A 47 0.34 23.72 -9.74
C GLU A 47 -0.54 23.00 -10.78
N ALA A 48 -1.34 22.02 -10.36
CA ALA A 48 -2.26 21.32 -11.25
C ALA A 48 -3.31 22.27 -11.84
N LYS A 49 -3.83 23.20 -11.04
CA LYS A 49 -4.79 24.22 -11.48
C LYS A 49 -4.21 25.12 -12.56
N ALA A 50 -2.94 25.50 -12.46
CA ALA A 50 -2.25 26.29 -13.48
C ALA A 50 -2.10 25.54 -14.82
N LEU A 51 -2.11 24.20 -14.80
CA LEU A 51 -2.17 23.36 -16.00
C LEU A 51 -3.61 23.14 -16.51
N GLY A 52 -4.61 23.78 -15.90
CA GLY A 52 -6.02 23.63 -16.25
C GLY A 52 -6.67 22.35 -15.70
N ILE A 53 -6.00 21.64 -14.79
CA ILE A 53 -6.49 20.39 -14.19
C ILE A 53 -6.97 20.70 -12.78
N ASP A 54 -8.29 20.61 -12.55
CA ASP A 54 -8.86 20.72 -11.21
C ASP A 54 -8.72 19.38 -10.48
N THR A 55 -7.93 19.36 -9.41
CA THR A 55 -7.64 18.14 -8.65
C THR A 55 -8.40 18.09 -7.33
N VAL A 56 -8.47 16.91 -6.72
CA VAL A 56 -8.99 16.71 -5.36
C VAL A 56 -7.78 16.53 -4.43
N PRO A 57 -7.45 17.52 -3.57
CA PRO A 57 -6.39 17.36 -2.58
C PRO A 57 -6.72 16.21 -1.62
N VAL A 58 -5.70 15.38 -1.33
CA VAL A 58 -5.83 14.24 -0.41
C VAL A 58 -5.01 14.52 0.84
N LEU A 59 -5.64 14.40 2.01
CA LEU A 59 -5.02 14.55 3.33
C LEU A 59 -5.21 13.27 4.13
N VAL A 60 -4.21 12.86 4.92
CA VAL A 60 -4.45 11.87 5.98
C VAL A 60 -5.28 12.55 7.06
N GLY A 61 -6.35 11.89 7.52
CA GLY A 61 -7.26 12.47 8.50
C GLY A 61 -6.63 12.69 9.88
N PRO A 62 -7.09 13.71 10.63
CA PRO A 62 -6.48 14.11 11.89
C PRO A 62 -6.49 13.00 12.94
N VAL A 63 -7.56 12.21 13.00
CA VAL A 63 -7.69 11.13 13.99
C VAL A 63 -6.82 9.94 13.58
N SER A 64 -6.87 9.51 12.32
CA SER A 64 -5.99 8.46 11.82
C SER A 64 -4.51 8.82 11.93
N TYR A 65 -4.14 10.08 11.70
CA TYR A 65 -2.77 10.56 11.92
C TYR A 65 -2.32 10.32 13.37
N LEU A 66 -3.15 10.67 14.35
CA LEU A 66 -2.84 10.45 15.77
C LEU A 66 -2.84 8.95 16.14
N LEU A 67 -3.77 8.15 15.62
CA LEU A 67 -3.82 6.70 15.87
C LEU A 67 -2.63 5.96 15.25
N LEU A 68 -2.08 6.45 14.14
CA LEU A 68 -0.90 5.92 13.46
C LEU A 68 0.41 6.55 13.99
N SER A 69 0.34 7.37 15.04
CA SER A 69 1.52 7.94 15.70
C SER A 69 1.97 7.08 16.87
N LYS A 70 3.13 7.41 17.44
CA LYS A 70 3.61 6.83 18.71
C LYS A 70 4.08 7.91 19.67
N PRO A 71 3.98 7.70 20.99
CA PRO A 71 4.59 8.61 21.96
C PRO A 71 6.11 8.67 21.78
N THR A 72 6.69 9.87 21.91
CA THR A 72 8.15 10.04 21.95
C THR A 72 8.75 9.34 23.17
N LYS A 73 10.03 8.97 23.10
CA LYS A 73 10.75 8.39 24.25
C LYS A 73 10.67 9.33 25.46
N GLY A 74 10.33 8.79 26.62
CA GLY A 74 10.24 9.54 27.88
C GLY A 74 8.84 10.09 28.21
N VAL A 75 7.87 9.96 27.30
CA VAL A 75 6.47 10.32 27.59
C VAL A 75 5.83 9.27 28.50
N GLU A 76 4.98 9.72 29.43
CA GLU A 76 4.26 8.84 30.36
C GLU A 76 3.37 7.83 29.62
N LYS A 77 3.29 6.60 30.14
CA LYS A 77 2.48 5.52 29.52
C LYS A 77 0.97 5.81 29.53
N THR A 78 0.53 6.70 30.40
CA THR A 78 -0.86 7.18 30.53
C THR A 78 -1.22 8.22 29.48
N PHE A 79 -0.23 8.77 28.76
CA PHE A 79 -0.48 9.76 27.71
C PHE A 79 -1.24 9.14 26.54
N SER A 80 -2.38 9.73 26.20
CA SER A 80 -3.15 9.38 25.00
C SER A 80 -2.77 10.31 23.85
N LEU A 81 -2.42 9.75 22.70
CA LEU A 81 -2.16 10.52 21.48
C LEU A 81 -3.38 11.32 21.02
N LEU A 82 -4.58 10.81 21.25
CA LEU A 82 -5.83 11.50 20.93
C LEU A 82 -6.04 12.77 21.75
N SER A 83 -5.37 12.91 22.91
CA SER A 83 -5.38 14.18 23.67
C SER A 83 -4.78 15.36 22.89
N LEU A 84 -4.01 15.08 21.83
CA LEU A 84 -3.44 16.10 20.95
C LEU A 84 -4.42 16.59 19.88
N LEU A 85 -5.64 16.04 19.80
CA LEU A 85 -6.62 16.40 18.77
C LEU A 85 -6.91 17.91 18.76
N GLY A 86 -7.14 18.51 19.94
CA GLY A 86 -7.34 19.96 20.07
C GLY A 86 -6.17 20.83 19.59
N LYS A 87 -4.94 20.27 19.54
CA LYS A 87 -3.75 20.98 19.04
C LYS A 87 -3.53 20.80 17.55
N VAL A 88 -3.96 19.68 16.96
CA VAL A 88 -3.74 19.40 15.53
C VAL A 88 -4.85 20.00 14.66
N LEU A 89 -6.10 20.03 15.14
CA LEU A 89 -7.24 20.52 14.37
C LEU A 89 -7.09 21.98 13.89
N PRO A 90 -6.53 22.93 14.66
CA PRO A 90 -6.25 24.28 14.14
C PRO A 90 -5.41 24.28 12.85
N VAL A 91 -4.40 23.41 12.76
CA VAL A 91 -3.55 23.30 11.57
C VAL A 91 -4.36 22.75 10.38
N TYR A 92 -5.23 21.75 10.61
CA TYR A 92 -6.13 21.26 9.57
C TYR A 92 -7.10 22.35 9.08
N LYS A 93 -7.58 23.22 9.99
CA LYS A 93 -8.43 24.36 9.60
C LYS A 93 -7.67 25.32 8.68
N GLU A 94 -6.43 25.65 9.01
CA GLU A 94 -5.57 26.50 8.16
C GLU A 94 -5.37 25.89 6.76
N VAL A 95 -5.02 24.60 6.69
CA VAL A 95 -4.84 23.87 5.41
C VAL A 95 -6.12 23.91 4.57
N VAL A 96 -7.27 23.57 5.17
CA VAL A 96 -8.56 23.55 4.46
C VAL A 96 -8.95 24.94 3.99
N SER A 97 -8.77 25.97 4.82
CA SER A 97 -9.03 27.36 4.45
C SER A 97 -8.17 27.79 3.26
N GLU A 98 -6.89 27.42 3.21
CA GLU A 98 -6.04 27.78 2.08
C GLU A 98 -6.39 27.01 0.81
N LEU A 99 -6.75 25.73 0.91
CA LEU A 99 -7.24 24.95 -0.24
C LEU A 99 -8.53 25.54 -0.82
N LYS A 100 -9.49 25.94 0.03
CA LYS A 100 -10.71 26.63 -0.41
C LYS A 100 -10.38 27.95 -1.09
N ALA A 101 -9.49 28.76 -0.51
CA ALA A 101 -9.05 30.03 -1.09
C ALA A 101 -8.35 29.84 -2.45
N ALA A 102 -7.64 28.72 -2.64
CA ALA A 102 -7.04 28.36 -3.92
C ALA A 102 -8.06 27.93 -4.99
N GLY A 103 -9.31 27.63 -4.59
CA GLY A 103 -10.41 27.25 -5.47
C GLY A 103 -10.80 25.77 -5.41
N ALA A 104 -10.25 24.99 -4.48
CA ALA A 104 -10.64 23.59 -4.32
C ALA A 104 -12.12 23.49 -3.95
N SER A 105 -12.87 22.70 -4.71
CA SER A 105 -14.31 22.45 -4.50
C SER A 105 -14.60 21.10 -3.84
N TRP A 106 -13.60 20.22 -3.83
CA TRP A 106 -13.59 18.91 -3.21
C TRP A 106 -12.29 18.70 -2.44
N ILE A 107 -12.34 17.97 -1.33
CA ILE A 107 -11.17 17.35 -0.68
C ILE A 107 -11.47 15.90 -0.33
N GLN A 108 -10.42 15.08 -0.28
CA GLN A 108 -10.47 13.74 0.29
C GLN A 108 -9.67 13.72 1.59
N VAL A 109 -10.26 13.16 2.63
CA VAL A 109 -9.61 12.92 3.91
C VAL A 109 -9.59 11.41 4.16
N ASP A 110 -8.40 10.83 4.20
CA ASP A 110 -8.20 9.40 4.39
C ASP A 110 -8.15 9.07 5.88
N GLU A 111 -9.24 8.48 6.37
CA GLU A 111 -9.39 8.05 7.76
C GLU A 111 -9.21 6.53 7.87
N HIS A 112 -8.02 6.05 7.53
CA HIS A 112 -7.70 4.63 7.56
C HIS A 112 -7.91 3.97 8.93
N GLY A 113 -7.80 4.72 10.03
CA GLY A 113 -8.04 4.18 11.36
C GLY A 113 -9.44 3.58 11.53
N LEU A 114 -10.42 4.01 10.73
CA LEU A 114 -11.81 3.54 10.79
C LEU A 114 -12.00 2.08 10.35
N VAL A 115 -11.02 1.46 9.70
CA VAL A 115 -11.10 0.02 9.36
C VAL A 115 -10.50 -0.87 10.44
N MET A 116 -9.97 -0.29 11.52
CA MET A 116 -9.43 -1.02 12.67
C MET A 116 -10.52 -1.33 13.70
N ASP A 117 -10.24 -2.27 14.60
CA ASP A 117 -11.04 -2.47 15.80
C ASP A 117 -10.81 -1.29 16.77
N LEU A 118 -11.80 -0.41 16.88
CA LEU A 118 -11.76 0.81 17.68
C LEU A 118 -12.73 0.70 18.85
N ASP A 119 -12.31 1.11 20.05
CA ASP A 119 -13.23 1.29 21.17
C ASP A 119 -14.06 2.57 21.02
N SER A 120 -15.05 2.73 21.90
CA SER A 120 -15.97 3.87 21.88
C SER A 120 -15.29 5.22 22.06
N GLU A 121 -14.20 5.29 22.84
CA GLU A 121 -13.43 6.52 23.05
C GLU A 121 -12.74 6.95 21.75
N LYS A 122 -12.11 6.00 21.04
CA LYS A 122 -11.48 6.27 19.75
C LYS A 122 -12.51 6.67 18.69
N LEU A 123 -13.67 6.01 18.64
CA LEU A 123 -14.75 6.36 17.71
C LEU A 123 -15.34 7.75 18.00
N LEU A 124 -15.48 8.12 19.27
CA LEU A 124 -15.94 9.44 19.69
C LEU A 124 -14.99 10.54 19.18
N ALA A 125 -13.67 10.31 19.19
CA ALA A 125 -12.69 11.26 18.69
C ALA A 125 -12.91 11.65 17.22
N PHE A 126 -13.40 10.74 16.36
CA PHE A 126 -13.80 11.09 14.99
C PHE A 126 -15.01 12.03 14.99
N SER A 127 -16.04 11.71 15.77
CA SER A 127 -17.24 12.57 15.87
C SER A 127 -16.88 13.98 16.34
N GLU A 128 -16.03 14.09 17.35
CA GLU A 128 -15.54 15.37 17.88
C GLU A 128 -14.70 16.13 16.84
N ALA A 129 -13.76 15.45 16.17
CA ALA A 129 -12.91 16.06 15.16
C ALA A 129 -13.72 16.70 14.02
N TYR A 130 -14.68 15.96 13.47
CA TYR A 130 -15.46 16.44 12.32
C TYR A 130 -16.53 17.45 12.73
N SER A 131 -17.05 17.39 13.96
CA SER A 131 -17.91 18.45 14.51
C SER A 131 -17.14 19.77 14.63
N GLU A 132 -15.89 19.72 15.12
CA GLU A 132 -15.02 20.89 15.26
C GLU A 132 -14.58 21.47 13.90
N LEU A 133 -14.44 20.62 12.88
CA LEU A 133 -14.09 21.02 11.52
C LEU A 133 -15.30 21.49 10.68
N GLU A 134 -16.53 21.17 11.06
CA GLU A 134 -17.75 21.38 10.26
C GLU A 134 -17.85 22.80 9.66
N SER A 135 -17.65 23.83 10.48
CA SER A 135 -17.72 25.24 10.05
C SER A 135 -16.67 25.58 8.99
N THR A 136 -15.48 24.99 9.08
CA THR A 136 -14.38 25.21 8.12
C THR A 136 -14.64 24.45 6.81
N LEU A 137 -15.19 23.23 6.92
CA LEU A 137 -15.58 22.38 5.79
C LEU A 137 -16.82 22.93 5.03
N SER A 138 -17.60 23.82 5.63
CA SER A 138 -18.77 24.42 4.99
C SER A 138 -18.45 25.03 3.62
N GLY A 139 -19.25 24.70 2.60
CA GLY A 139 -19.03 25.14 1.22
C GLY A 139 -17.96 24.35 0.45
N LEU A 140 -17.44 23.28 1.02
CA LEU A 140 -16.52 22.33 0.39
C LEU A 140 -17.16 20.94 0.41
N ASN A 141 -17.00 20.17 -0.67
CA ASN A 141 -17.42 18.77 -0.65
C ASN A 141 -16.30 17.91 -0.06
N VAL A 142 -16.62 17.11 0.95
CA VAL A 142 -15.61 16.33 1.68
C VAL A 142 -15.89 14.84 1.51
N ILE A 143 -14.88 14.08 1.07
CA ILE A 143 -14.96 12.63 0.98
C ILE A 143 -14.11 12.02 2.09
N ILE A 144 -14.69 11.09 2.85
CA ILE A 144 -13.90 10.24 3.76
C ILE A 144 -13.52 8.95 3.06
N GLY A 145 -12.22 8.70 2.96
CA GLY A 145 -11.65 7.48 2.38
C GLY A 145 -11.39 6.41 3.44
N THR A 146 -11.98 5.23 3.26
CA THR A 146 -11.66 4.01 4.02
C THR A 146 -11.29 2.89 3.07
N TYR A 147 -10.22 2.14 3.37
CA TYR A 147 -9.74 1.08 2.49
C TYR A 147 -8.86 0.04 3.19
N PHE A 148 -8.51 -1.03 2.47
CA PHE A 148 -7.75 -2.22 2.90
C PHE A 148 -8.59 -3.35 3.53
N THR A 149 -9.76 -3.06 4.12
CA THR A 149 -10.67 -4.11 4.64
C THR A 149 -12.09 -3.55 4.82
N ASP A 150 -13.00 -4.41 5.32
CA ASP A 150 -14.35 -4.05 5.75
C ASP A 150 -14.30 -3.02 6.91
N VAL A 151 -15.23 -2.06 6.91
CA VAL A 151 -15.46 -1.17 8.05
C VAL A 151 -16.30 -1.92 9.10
N PRO A 152 -15.93 -1.94 10.39
CA PRO A 152 -16.78 -2.52 11.43
C PRO A 152 -18.16 -1.85 11.49
N ALA A 153 -19.21 -2.61 11.81
CA ALA A 153 -20.59 -2.12 11.75
C ALA A 153 -20.85 -0.91 12.69
N GLU A 154 -20.23 -0.89 13.87
CA GLU A 154 -20.29 0.25 14.80
C GLU A 154 -19.57 1.48 14.26
N THR A 155 -18.41 1.28 13.63
CA THR A 155 -17.65 2.34 12.97
C THR A 155 -18.41 2.94 11.79
N TYR A 156 -19.14 2.10 11.03
CA TYR A 156 -19.97 2.56 9.92
C TYR A 156 -21.06 3.54 10.36
N GLN A 157 -21.69 3.31 11.53
CA GLN A 157 -22.70 4.23 12.09
C GLN A 157 -22.10 5.60 12.42
N VAL A 158 -20.89 5.61 12.99
CA VAL A 158 -20.17 6.86 13.30
C VAL A 158 -19.73 7.57 12.01
N LEU A 159 -19.06 6.85 11.10
CA LEU A 159 -18.57 7.35 9.82
C LEU A 159 -19.67 8.07 9.04
N THR A 160 -20.82 7.43 8.90
CA THR A 160 -21.95 7.94 8.09
C THR A 160 -22.69 9.12 8.72
N THR A 161 -22.36 9.50 9.96
CA THR A 161 -22.96 10.63 10.68
C THR A 161 -21.97 11.80 10.93
N LEU A 162 -20.73 11.68 10.44
CA LEU A 162 -19.72 12.73 10.57
C LEU A 162 -20.17 14.05 9.92
N LYS A 163 -19.93 15.14 10.65
CA LYS A 163 -20.32 16.49 10.24
C LYS A 163 -19.42 17.04 9.13
N GLY A 164 -19.98 17.86 8.24
CA GLY A 164 -19.26 18.43 7.12
C GLY A 164 -18.82 17.43 6.04
N VAL A 165 -19.22 16.15 6.14
CA VAL A 165 -18.89 15.11 5.15
C VAL A 165 -19.96 15.02 4.08
N SER A 166 -19.55 14.96 2.81
CA SER A 166 -20.43 14.93 1.63
C SER A 166 -20.43 13.58 0.91
N GLY A 167 -19.45 12.73 1.17
CA GLY A 167 -19.35 11.42 0.55
C GLY A 167 -18.41 10.47 1.29
N PHE A 168 -18.58 9.19 1.01
CA PHE A 168 -17.82 8.10 1.63
C PHE A 168 -17.28 7.19 0.55
N ARG A 169 -16.01 6.83 0.66
CA ARG A 169 -15.37 5.83 -0.20
C ARG A 169 -15.08 4.59 0.64
N PHE A 170 -15.57 3.46 0.15
CA PHE A 170 -15.37 2.14 0.74
C PHE A 170 -14.60 1.25 -0.23
N ASP A 171 -13.72 0.42 0.32
CA ASP A 171 -13.08 -0.65 -0.44
C ASP A 171 -14.05 -1.81 -0.62
N LEU A 172 -14.46 -2.06 -1.86
CA LEU A 172 -15.35 -3.18 -2.24
C LEU A 172 -14.60 -4.36 -2.87
N VAL A 173 -13.27 -4.37 -2.80
CA VAL A 173 -12.40 -5.45 -3.29
C VAL A 173 -11.88 -6.28 -2.12
N HIS A 174 -11.19 -5.65 -1.16
CA HIS A 174 -10.75 -6.31 0.07
C HIS A 174 -11.81 -6.24 1.17
N GLY A 175 -12.73 -5.26 1.09
CA GLY A 175 -13.84 -5.09 2.03
C GLY A 175 -15.23 -5.34 1.42
N PRO A 176 -15.52 -6.51 0.82
CA PRO A 176 -16.80 -6.73 0.14
C PRO A 176 -18.03 -6.62 1.07
N LYS A 177 -17.89 -6.80 2.38
CA LYS A 177 -19.01 -6.69 3.35
C LYS A 177 -19.43 -5.24 3.59
N ASN A 178 -18.62 -4.27 3.17
CA ASN A 178 -19.04 -2.86 3.13
C ASN A 178 -20.32 -2.69 2.30
N LEU A 179 -20.54 -3.52 1.28
CA LEU A 179 -21.76 -3.49 0.48
C LEU A 179 -23.00 -3.84 1.32
N ASP A 180 -22.90 -4.81 2.23
CA ASP A 180 -24.01 -5.20 3.10
C ASP A 180 -24.39 -4.06 4.06
N LEU A 181 -23.41 -3.33 4.58
CA LEU A 181 -23.64 -2.14 5.42
C LEU A 181 -24.35 -1.02 4.64
N ILE A 182 -23.89 -0.77 3.41
CA ILE A 182 -24.48 0.24 2.51
C ILE A 182 -25.93 -0.13 2.17
N MET A 183 -26.20 -1.39 1.85
CA MET A 183 -27.54 -1.89 1.57
C MET A 183 -28.45 -1.88 2.82
N GLY A 184 -27.86 -2.07 4.01
CA GLY A 184 -28.56 -1.99 5.29
C GLY A 184 -28.98 -0.57 5.68
N GLY A 185 -28.32 0.45 5.15
CA GLY A 185 -28.72 1.85 5.28
C GLY A 185 -27.59 2.81 4.93
N PHE A 186 -27.91 3.85 4.18
CA PHE A 186 -26.96 4.90 3.77
C PHE A 186 -27.59 6.29 4.02
N PRO A 187 -26.81 7.32 4.42
CA PRO A 187 -27.35 8.64 4.75
C PRO A 187 -28.20 9.24 3.65
N SER A 188 -29.43 9.64 3.97
CA SER A 188 -30.34 10.26 3.01
C SER A 188 -29.99 11.74 2.78
N GLY A 189 -29.70 12.09 1.52
CA GLY A 189 -29.45 13.45 1.04
C GLY A 189 -29.76 13.55 -0.45
N ASN A 190 -30.21 14.72 -0.93
CA ASN A 190 -30.75 14.89 -2.27
C ASN A 190 -29.82 14.32 -3.37
N THR A 191 -30.32 13.30 -4.08
CA THR A 191 -29.66 12.55 -5.16
C THR A 191 -28.32 11.89 -4.78
N TYR A 192 -28.35 10.58 -4.48
CA TYR A 192 -27.14 9.76 -4.41
C TYR A 192 -26.36 9.87 -5.71
N LYS A 193 -25.10 10.31 -5.62
CA LYS A 193 -24.14 10.24 -6.72
C LYS A 193 -23.24 9.05 -6.46
N LEU A 194 -23.47 7.97 -7.21
CA LEU A 194 -22.53 6.86 -7.26
C LEU A 194 -21.30 7.32 -8.05
N VAL A 195 -20.13 7.20 -7.44
CA VAL A 195 -18.83 7.50 -8.07
C VAL A 195 -18.03 6.21 -8.12
N ILE A 196 -17.58 5.84 -9.32
CA ILE A 196 -16.65 4.72 -9.48
C ILE A 196 -15.25 5.17 -9.11
N SER A 197 -14.58 4.38 -8.29
CA SER A 197 -13.24 4.66 -7.80
C SER A 197 -12.44 3.35 -7.70
N THR A 198 -11.14 3.46 -7.50
CA THR A 198 -10.31 2.31 -7.14
C THR A 198 -10.59 1.88 -5.70
N SER A 199 -10.22 0.66 -5.31
CA SER A 199 -10.39 0.19 -3.93
C SER A 199 -9.54 0.95 -2.91
N CYS A 200 -8.28 1.20 -3.26
CA CYS A 200 -7.31 1.97 -2.46
C CYS A 200 -6.44 2.85 -3.38
N SER A 201 -5.39 3.47 -2.82
CA SER A 201 -4.42 4.21 -3.65
C SER A 201 -3.70 3.29 -4.62
N LEU A 202 -3.51 3.73 -5.86
CA LEU A 202 -2.72 3.01 -6.86
C LEU A 202 -1.21 3.07 -6.61
N LEU A 203 -0.77 3.69 -5.49
CA LEU A 203 0.60 3.60 -4.96
C LEU A 203 1.07 2.14 -4.82
N HIS A 204 0.15 1.21 -4.59
CA HIS A 204 0.45 -0.21 -4.38
C HIS A 204 0.54 -1.01 -5.69
N ASN A 205 0.45 -0.34 -6.85
CA ASN A 205 0.53 -0.97 -8.16
C ASN A 205 1.77 -0.51 -8.93
N ALA A 206 2.24 -1.36 -9.84
CA ALA A 206 3.20 -0.94 -10.86
C ALA A 206 2.58 0.15 -11.76
N VAL A 207 3.44 0.98 -12.38
CA VAL A 207 2.99 2.22 -13.05
C VAL A 207 2.29 1.93 -14.38
N ASP A 208 2.96 1.27 -15.31
CA ASP A 208 2.39 1.06 -16.65
C ASP A 208 2.80 -0.27 -17.26
N LEU A 209 1.80 -1.05 -17.64
CA LEU A 209 1.97 -2.36 -18.26
C LEU A 209 2.65 -2.27 -19.64
N VAL A 210 2.54 -1.13 -20.34
CA VAL A 210 3.20 -0.93 -21.64
C VAL A 210 4.73 -1.04 -21.53
N SER A 211 5.29 -0.80 -20.34
CA SER A 211 6.73 -0.93 -20.09
C SER A 211 7.21 -2.39 -20.01
N GLU A 212 6.29 -3.36 -19.92
CA GLU A 212 6.64 -4.77 -19.88
C GLU A 212 6.99 -5.29 -21.27
N LEU A 213 8.28 -5.43 -21.59
CA LEU A 213 8.73 -5.87 -22.92
C LEU A 213 8.83 -7.40 -23.04
N LYS A 214 8.97 -8.12 -21.91
CA LYS A 214 9.25 -9.56 -21.90
C LYS A 214 8.01 -10.43 -21.71
N LEU A 215 6.92 -9.90 -21.14
CA LEU A 215 5.70 -10.68 -20.93
C LEU A 215 5.00 -10.94 -22.27
N ASP A 216 4.55 -12.18 -22.46
CA ASP A 216 3.74 -12.56 -23.61
C ASP A 216 2.34 -11.90 -23.56
N MET A 217 1.68 -11.88 -24.72
CA MET A 217 0.40 -11.17 -24.88
C MET A 217 -0.75 -11.82 -24.09
N GLU A 218 -0.72 -13.14 -23.88
CA GLU A 218 -1.72 -13.85 -23.10
C GLU A 218 -1.68 -13.36 -21.64
N ILE A 219 -0.50 -13.31 -21.01
CA ILE A 219 -0.40 -12.77 -19.64
C ILE A 219 -0.69 -11.28 -19.60
N LYS A 220 -0.14 -10.48 -20.53
CA LYS A 220 -0.38 -9.03 -20.52
C LYS A 220 -1.89 -8.72 -20.53
N SER A 221 -2.67 -9.48 -21.30
CA SER A 221 -4.13 -9.30 -21.34
C SER A 221 -4.81 -9.53 -19.98
N CYS A 222 -4.18 -10.27 -19.07
CA CYS A 222 -4.70 -10.62 -17.75
C CYS A 222 -4.29 -9.64 -16.64
N LEU A 223 -3.49 -8.61 -16.96
CA LEU A 223 -2.92 -7.66 -16.01
C LEU A 223 -3.50 -6.26 -16.21
N GLY A 224 -3.59 -5.50 -15.12
CA GLY A 224 -3.90 -4.06 -15.15
C GLY A 224 -3.03 -3.33 -14.13
N PHE A 225 -2.15 -2.45 -14.61
CA PHE A 225 -1.28 -1.59 -13.78
C PHE A 225 -1.97 -0.23 -13.53
N PHE A 226 -1.28 0.71 -12.88
CA PHE A 226 -1.85 2.03 -12.54
C PHE A 226 -2.56 2.67 -13.74
N GLN A 227 -1.89 2.79 -14.89
CA GLN A 227 -2.46 3.47 -16.05
C GLN A 227 -3.70 2.75 -16.60
N GLN A 228 -3.66 1.43 -16.68
CA GLN A 228 -4.79 0.63 -17.15
C GLN A 228 -5.98 0.73 -16.18
N LYS A 229 -5.75 0.78 -14.87
CA LYS A 229 -6.79 0.94 -13.86
C LYS A 229 -7.50 2.29 -13.94
N VAL A 230 -6.79 3.36 -14.30
CA VAL A 230 -7.42 4.66 -14.58
C VAL A 230 -8.36 4.56 -15.77
N VAL A 231 -8.00 3.81 -16.82
CA VAL A 231 -8.88 3.55 -17.97
C VAL A 231 -10.09 2.69 -17.57
N GLU A 232 -9.90 1.64 -16.78
CA GLU A 232 -10.97 0.76 -16.28
C GLU A 232 -12.04 1.55 -15.49
N VAL A 233 -11.62 2.41 -14.56
CA VAL A 233 -12.54 3.26 -13.77
C VAL A 233 -13.36 4.16 -14.68
N ASN A 234 -12.73 4.78 -15.68
CA ASN A 234 -13.42 5.63 -16.66
C ASN A 234 -14.40 4.83 -17.53
N ALA A 235 -14.02 3.63 -17.98
CA ALA A 235 -14.88 2.77 -18.79
C ALA A 235 -16.13 2.32 -18.00
N LEU A 236 -15.96 1.96 -16.73
CA LEU A 236 -17.06 1.62 -15.83
C LEU A 236 -17.98 2.82 -15.56
N ALA A 237 -17.40 3.99 -15.29
CA ALA A 237 -18.18 5.22 -15.09
C ALA A 237 -18.99 5.60 -16.34
N LYS A 238 -18.39 5.51 -17.53
CA LYS A 238 -19.09 5.74 -18.81
C LYS A 238 -20.21 4.73 -19.03
N ALA A 239 -19.98 3.46 -18.75
CA ALA A 239 -21.01 2.42 -18.87
C ALA A 239 -22.23 2.70 -17.96
N LEU A 240 -22.01 3.13 -16.71
CA LEU A 240 -23.10 3.51 -15.80
C LEU A 240 -23.86 4.76 -16.26
N SER A 241 -23.21 5.65 -17.00
CA SER A 241 -23.85 6.82 -17.63
C SER A 241 -24.55 6.52 -18.96
N GLY A 242 -24.63 5.25 -19.37
CA GLY A 242 -25.27 4.82 -20.63
C GLY A 242 -24.37 4.92 -21.86
N GLN A 243 -23.08 5.22 -21.70
CA GLN A 243 -22.09 5.37 -22.78
C GLN A 243 -21.09 4.19 -22.76
N LYS A 244 -21.61 2.97 -22.71
CA LYS A 244 -20.78 1.76 -22.63
C LYS A 244 -19.98 1.58 -23.92
N ASP A 245 -18.67 1.42 -23.76
CA ASP A 245 -17.75 1.03 -24.84
C ASP A 245 -17.81 -0.49 -25.01
N GLU A 246 -18.64 -0.97 -25.94
CA GLU A 246 -18.85 -2.42 -26.14
C GLU A 246 -17.57 -3.16 -26.53
N GLU A 247 -16.65 -2.50 -27.26
CA GLU A 247 -15.38 -3.11 -27.65
C GLU A 247 -14.48 -3.33 -26.44
N PHE A 248 -14.31 -2.30 -25.59
CA PHE A 248 -13.52 -2.42 -24.36
C PHE A 248 -14.02 -3.56 -23.46
N PHE A 249 -15.33 -3.66 -23.26
CA PHE A 249 -15.93 -4.71 -22.42
C PHE A 249 -15.85 -6.11 -23.08
N ALA A 250 -15.95 -6.21 -24.41
CA ALA A 250 -15.75 -7.47 -25.11
C ALA A 250 -14.30 -7.98 -24.98
N VAL A 251 -13.31 -7.10 -25.12
CA VAL A 251 -11.88 -7.42 -24.92
C VAL A 251 -11.63 -7.87 -23.47
N SER A 252 -12.17 -7.15 -22.49
CA SER A 252 -12.06 -7.54 -21.07
C SER A 252 -12.69 -8.90 -20.80
N ALA A 253 -13.88 -9.18 -21.34
CA ALA A 253 -14.55 -10.46 -21.17
C ALA A 253 -13.76 -11.62 -21.80
N ALA A 254 -13.18 -11.40 -23.00
CA ALA A 254 -12.33 -12.38 -23.66
C ALA A 254 -11.05 -12.67 -22.86
N ALA A 255 -10.38 -11.64 -22.31
CA ALA A 255 -9.21 -11.81 -21.45
C ALA A 255 -9.53 -12.60 -20.17
N GLN A 256 -10.66 -12.31 -19.52
CA GLN A 256 -11.12 -13.06 -18.35
C GLN A 256 -11.43 -14.53 -18.68
N ALA A 257 -12.07 -14.80 -19.83
CA ALA A 257 -12.37 -16.15 -20.29
C ALA A 257 -11.10 -16.94 -20.63
N SER A 258 -10.15 -16.32 -21.33
CA SER A 258 -8.84 -16.90 -21.63
C SER A 258 -8.09 -17.25 -20.35
N ARG A 259 -8.02 -16.33 -19.37
CA ARG A 259 -7.39 -16.61 -18.07
C ARG A 259 -8.02 -17.79 -17.34
N LYS A 260 -9.36 -17.85 -17.28
CA LYS A 260 -10.09 -18.92 -16.57
C LYS A 260 -9.88 -20.29 -17.20
N SER A 261 -9.62 -20.36 -18.50
CA SER A 261 -9.44 -21.60 -19.25
C SER A 261 -7.97 -21.95 -19.52
N SER A 262 -7.03 -21.06 -19.19
CA SER A 262 -5.61 -21.25 -19.50
C SER A 262 -5.02 -22.42 -18.68
N PRO A 263 -4.37 -23.40 -19.32
CA PRO A 263 -3.69 -24.48 -18.62
C PRO A 263 -2.48 -24.00 -17.81
N ARG A 264 -2.05 -22.74 -18.00
CA ARG A 264 -1.01 -22.09 -17.19
C ARG A 264 -1.50 -21.71 -15.79
N VAL A 265 -2.82 -21.68 -15.58
CA VAL A 265 -3.45 -21.28 -14.31
C VAL A 265 -3.83 -22.48 -13.44
N THR A 266 -4.36 -23.55 -14.03
CA THR A 266 -4.82 -24.73 -13.30
C THR A 266 -3.84 -25.89 -13.41
N ASP A 267 -3.26 -26.31 -12.28
CA ASP A 267 -2.40 -27.50 -12.17
C ASP A 267 -3.10 -28.56 -11.29
N GLU A 268 -3.49 -29.68 -11.89
CA GLU A 268 -4.17 -30.79 -11.19
C GLU A 268 -3.29 -31.47 -10.13
N ALA A 269 -1.97 -31.45 -10.29
CA ALA A 269 -1.04 -32.02 -9.32
C ALA A 269 -0.94 -31.13 -8.07
N ALA A 270 -0.96 -29.80 -8.24
CA ALA A 270 -1.02 -28.85 -7.13
C ALA A 270 -2.32 -28.99 -6.32
N GLN A 271 -3.46 -29.21 -6.98
CA GLN A 271 -4.74 -29.45 -6.31
C GLN A 271 -4.75 -30.73 -5.46
N LYS A 272 -4.01 -31.77 -5.89
CA LYS A 272 -3.90 -33.05 -5.16
C LYS A 272 -2.94 -33.00 -3.96
N ALA A 273 -1.99 -32.05 -3.93
CA ALA A 273 -0.93 -31.97 -2.94
C ALA A 273 -1.28 -31.20 -1.65
N ALA A 274 -2.52 -30.70 -1.50
CA ALA A 274 -2.97 -29.86 -0.38
C ALA A 274 -3.22 -30.62 0.95
N ALA A 275 -2.22 -31.37 1.45
CA ALA A 275 -2.25 -32.01 2.76
C ALA A 275 -1.32 -31.28 3.77
N PRO A 276 -1.68 -31.21 5.06
CA PRO A 276 -0.90 -30.46 6.04
C PRO A 276 0.44 -31.14 6.36
N LEU A 277 1.53 -30.39 6.22
CA LEU A 277 2.88 -30.80 6.59
C LEU A 277 3.11 -30.57 8.10
N LYS A 278 3.62 -31.60 8.80
CA LYS A 278 4.12 -31.48 10.18
C LYS A 278 5.64 -31.39 10.17
N GLY A 279 6.18 -30.44 10.91
CA GLY A 279 7.61 -30.30 11.18
C GLY A 279 7.86 -29.90 12.64
N SER A 280 8.96 -30.38 13.20
CA SER A 280 9.47 -30.13 14.56
C SER A 280 10.63 -29.13 14.54
N ASP A 281 10.89 -28.45 15.65
CA ASP A 281 11.85 -27.35 15.77
C ASP A 281 13.31 -27.77 16.04
N PRO A 282 14.25 -27.43 15.14
CA PRO A 282 15.66 -27.23 15.48
C PRO A 282 16.08 -25.75 15.36
N THR A 283 17.15 -25.37 16.05
CA THR A 283 17.78 -24.04 15.94
C THR A 283 18.81 -23.98 14.82
N THR A 284 18.81 -22.89 14.05
CA THR A 284 19.68 -22.61 12.88
C THR A 284 19.93 -21.10 12.74
N THR A 285 20.87 -20.68 11.89
CA THR A 285 21.04 -19.29 11.46
C THR A 285 20.04 -18.91 10.34
N ILE A 286 19.80 -17.61 10.12
CA ILE A 286 18.66 -17.08 9.32
C ILE A 286 18.99 -16.89 7.82
N GLY A 287 20.26 -16.93 7.39
CA GLY A 287 20.63 -16.83 5.96
C GLY A 287 21.89 -16.03 5.65
N SER A 288 21.80 -15.17 4.61
CA SER A 288 22.88 -14.62 3.78
C SER A 288 24.02 -13.87 4.48
N PHE A 289 25.25 -14.02 3.97
CA PHE A 289 26.42 -13.21 4.32
C PHE A 289 26.69 -12.05 3.33
N SER A 290 27.66 -11.19 3.66
CA SER A 290 28.00 -10.00 2.87
C SER A 290 28.63 -10.36 1.53
N GLU A 291 28.06 -9.86 0.42
CA GLU A 291 28.64 -10.04 -0.91
C GLU A 291 29.90 -9.21 -1.14
N THR A 292 30.91 -9.83 -1.76
CA THR A 292 32.10 -9.13 -2.23
C THR A 292 31.83 -8.37 -3.54
N PRO A 293 32.55 -7.25 -3.81
CA PRO A 293 32.45 -6.52 -5.08
C PRO A 293 32.75 -7.38 -6.33
N GLU A 294 33.58 -8.41 -6.17
CA GLU A 294 33.97 -9.35 -7.22
C GLU A 294 32.80 -10.26 -7.64
N LEU A 295 32.03 -10.77 -6.68
CA LEU A 295 30.83 -11.57 -6.95
C LEU A 295 29.73 -10.76 -7.66
N LYS A 296 29.60 -9.47 -7.35
CA LYS A 296 28.67 -8.57 -8.06
C LYS A 296 29.09 -8.36 -9.52
N ARG A 297 30.39 -8.26 -9.79
CA ARG A 297 30.94 -8.11 -11.15
C ARG A 297 30.73 -9.38 -11.97
N ILE A 298 31.08 -10.55 -11.44
CA ILE A 298 30.91 -11.85 -12.11
C ILE A 298 29.43 -12.09 -12.46
N ARG A 299 28.51 -11.78 -11.55
CA ARG A 299 27.06 -11.90 -11.79
C ARG A 299 26.56 -10.99 -12.92
N HIS A 300 27.11 -9.77 -13.02
CA HIS A 300 26.75 -8.84 -14.10
C HIS A 300 27.26 -9.34 -15.46
N GLU A 301 28.50 -9.82 -15.51
CA GLU A 301 29.12 -10.37 -16.73
C GLU A 301 28.44 -11.67 -17.21
N TYR A 302 27.94 -12.50 -16.29
CA TYR A 302 27.15 -13.69 -16.63
C TYR A 302 25.75 -13.33 -17.17
N LYS A 303 25.06 -12.34 -16.60
CA LYS A 303 23.78 -11.83 -17.11
C LYS A 303 23.89 -11.25 -18.53
N ASP A 304 25.05 -10.71 -18.89
CA ASP A 304 25.36 -10.19 -20.23
C ASP A 304 25.82 -11.29 -21.23
N LYS A 305 25.69 -12.59 -20.88
CA LYS A 305 26.09 -13.75 -21.70
C LYS A 305 27.55 -13.75 -22.18
N LYS A 306 28.47 -13.12 -21.43
CA LYS A 306 29.90 -13.10 -21.79
C LYS A 306 30.65 -14.41 -21.47
N TYR A 307 30.02 -15.35 -20.78
CA TYR A 307 30.54 -16.69 -20.48
C TYR A 307 29.48 -17.76 -20.80
N SER A 308 29.90 -18.90 -21.37
CA SER A 308 29.05 -20.07 -21.59
C SER A 308 28.92 -20.92 -20.32
N ASP A 309 27.87 -21.74 -20.25
CA ASP A 309 27.41 -22.50 -19.05
C ASP A 309 28.42 -23.50 -18.44
N ASP A 310 29.61 -23.68 -19.01
CA ASP A 310 30.58 -24.73 -18.64
C ASP A 310 31.50 -24.40 -17.45
N MET A 311 31.35 -23.26 -16.76
CA MET A 311 32.25 -22.85 -15.66
C MET A 311 31.68 -22.94 -14.24
N ASN A 312 30.46 -23.46 -14.05
CA ASN A 312 29.81 -23.49 -12.73
C ASN A 312 30.30 -24.61 -11.79
N SER A 313 31.18 -25.51 -12.23
CA SER A 313 31.74 -26.56 -11.36
C SER A 313 33.01 -26.16 -10.61
N SER A 314 33.62 -25.00 -10.92
CA SER A 314 34.92 -24.59 -10.34
C SER A 314 34.85 -23.35 -9.45
N SER A 315 33.79 -22.53 -9.51
CA SER A 315 33.65 -21.34 -8.67
C SER A 315 33.02 -21.61 -7.30
N ASP A 316 32.35 -22.75 -7.10
CA ASP A 316 31.76 -23.13 -5.80
C ASP A 316 32.80 -23.64 -4.79
N GLU A 317 34.00 -24.04 -5.22
CA GLU A 317 35.05 -24.52 -4.31
C GLU A 317 35.92 -23.38 -3.74
N GLY A 318 36.04 -22.25 -4.45
CA GLY A 318 36.88 -21.12 -4.04
C GLY A 318 36.32 -20.28 -2.88
N SER A 319 35.02 -20.39 -2.58
CA SER A 319 34.35 -19.68 -1.48
C SER A 319 34.56 -20.33 -0.11
N ASN A 320 35.07 -21.57 -0.06
CA ASN A 320 35.16 -22.37 1.17
C ASN A 320 36.46 -22.19 1.99
N GLN A 321 37.46 -21.43 1.53
CA GLN A 321 38.80 -21.50 2.14
C GLN A 321 39.26 -20.39 3.12
N PRO A 322 38.73 -19.16 3.22
CA PRO A 322 39.33 -18.21 4.18
C PRO A 322 38.77 -18.29 5.61
N PHE A 323 37.73 -19.08 5.91
CA PHE A 323 37.05 -19.02 7.22
C PHE A 323 37.34 -20.19 8.18
N LEU A 324 38.23 -21.12 7.81
CA LEU A 324 38.59 -22.28 8.63
C LEU A 324 39.59 -21.98 9.78
N SER A 325 40.00 -20.72 10.00
CA SER A 325 41.14 -20.41 10.89
C SER A 325 40.81 -19.71 12.22
N ASN A 326 39.63 -19.93 12.82
CA ASN A 326 39.36 -19.45 14.18
C ASN A 326 38.96 -20.61 15.11
N PRO A 327 39.83 -21.06 16.03
CA PRO A 327 39.52 -22.18 16.93
C PRO A 327 38.88 -21.63 18.20
N ILE A 328 37.58 -21.87 18.44
CA ILE A 328 36.98 -22.06 19.77
C ILE A 328 35.54 -22.62 19.60
N LYS A 329 35.35 -23.81 20.21
CA LYS A 329 34.10 -24.51 20.57
C LYS A 329 33.20 -25.05 19.44
N VAL A 330 33.43 -26.34 19.19
CA VAL A 330 32.58 -27.28 18.46
C VAL A 330 31.23 -27.47 19.17
N TYR A 331 30.15 -27.01 18.53
CA TYR A 331 28.83 -27.65 18.56
C TYR A 331 28.37 -27.81 17.11
N SER A 332 27.65 -28.89 16.80
CA SER A 332 27.32 -29.32 15.45
C SER A 332 26.63 -28.24 14.59
N TYR A 333 27.36 -27.62 13.67
CA TYR A 333 26.80 -26.71 12.66
C TYR A 333 26.50 -27.50 11.38
N ARG A 334 25.23 -27.50 10.92
CA ARG A 334 24.95 -27.72 9.50
C ARG A 334 25.35 -26.44 8.77
N LEU A 335 26.33 -26.54 7.88
CA LEU A 335 26.72 -25.45 6.97
C LEU A 335 25.60 -25.23 5.96
N ILE A 336 25.12 -23.98 5.84
CA ILE A 336 24.19 -23.54 4.80
C ILE A 336 25.05 -23.07 3.62
N ASN A 337 24.79 -23.58 2.42
CA ASN A 337 25.37 -23.04 1.20
C ASN A 337 24.89 -21.59 1.00
N ASP A 338 25.83 -20.67 0.83
CA ASP A 338 25.63 -19.22 0.94
C ASP A 338 24.64 -18.69 -0.13
N VAL A 339 23.48 -18.19 0.28
CA VAL A 339 22.58 -17.42 -0.59
C VAL A 339 23.06 -15.97 -0.56
N THR A 340 24.13 -15.68 -1.28
CA THR A 340 24.61 -14.31 -1.51
C THR A 340 23.51 -13.51 -2.20
N LEU A 341 22.88 -12.59 -1.45
CA LEU A 341 21.85 -11.60 -1.84
C LEU A 341 21.22 -11.81 -3.23
N LYS A 342 20.34 -12.80 -3.29
CA LYS A 342 19.35 -12.94 -4.36
C LYS A 342 17.98 -12.63 -3.74
N TYR A 343 17.09 -11.94 -4.46
CA TYR A 343 15.72 -11.67 -3.96
C TYR A 343 15.06 -13.00 -3.61
N THR A 344 14.92 -13.32 -2.32
CA THR A 344 14.60 -14.67 -1.83
C THR A 344 13.35 -15.25 -2.48
N THR A 345 12.31 -14.42 -2.64
CA THR A 345 11.06 -14.81 -3.32
C THR A 345 11.25 -15.06 -4.81
N VAL A 346 12.09 -14.27 -5.49
CA VAL A 346 12.39 -14.46 -6.92
C VAL A 346 13.18 -15.74 -7.13
N MET A 347 14.13 -16.06 -6.27
CA MET A 347 14.92 -17.30 -6.38
C MET A 347 14.15 -18.57 -6.13
N VAL A 348 13.26 -18.54 -5.14
CA VAL A 348 12.36 -19.68 -4.89
C VAL A 348 11.31 -19.74 -6.00
N GLY A 349 10.89 -18.60 -6.54
CA GLY A 349 9.87 -18.51 -7.58
C GLY A 349 10.34 -18.86 -8.98
N GLU A 350 11.58 -18.53 -9.35
CA GLU A 350 12.18 -18.82 -10.66
C GLU A 350 12.07 -20.30 -11.07
N PRO A 351 12.39 -21.29 -10.23
CA PRO A 351 12.24 -22.69 -10.60
C PRO A 351 10.79 -23.23 -10.47
N LEU A 352 9.84 -22.45 -9.95
CA LEU A 352 8.48 -22.92 -9.71
C LEU A 352 7.54 -22.68 -10.90
N ARG A 353 6.78 -23.71 -11.27
CA ARG A 353 5.65 -23.56 -12.20
C ARG A 353 4.60 -22.64 -11.56
N GLY A 354 4.13 -21.65 -12.33
CA GLY A 354 3.10 -20.70 -11.91
C GLY A 354 3.62 -19.31 -11.49
N LEU A 355 4.94 -19.10 -11.46
CA LEU A 355 5.55 -17.79 -11.26
C LEU A 355 6.29 -17.32 -12.50
N MET A 356 6.13 -16.04 -12.83
CA MET A 356 6.69 -15.40 -14.01
C MET A 356 7.92 -14.58 -13.59
N THR A 357 9.08 -14.95 -14.10
CA THR A 357 10.39 -14.34 -13.79
C THR A 357 11.20 -14.17 -15.08
N GLU A 358 12.29 -13.39 -15.06
CA GLU A 358 13.09 -13.13 -16.27
C GLU A 358 13.62 -14.40 -16.96
N TYR A 359 13.78 -15.50 -16.23
CA TYR A 359 14.31 -16.77 -16.75
C TYR A 359 13.23 -17.74 -17.25
N ASN A 360 11.96 -17.55 -16.87
CA ASN A 360 10.83 -18.39 -17.30
C ASN A 360 10.08 -17.82 -18.52
N LEU A 361 10.58 -16.73 -19.09
CA LEU A 361 10.01 -16.02 -20.24
C LEU A 361 10.71 -16.34 -21.58
N LEU A 362 11.61 -17.33 -21.58
CA LEU A 362 12.26 -17.93 -22.75
C LEU A 362 11.83 -19.40 -22.84
#